data_AF-A0A960KY22-F1
#
_entry.id   AF-A0A960KY22-F1
#
_cell.length_a   1.000
_cell.length_b   1.000
_cell.length_c   1.000
_cell.angle_alpha   90.00
_cell.angle_beta   90.00
_cell.angle_gamma   90.00
#
_symmetry.space_group_name_H-M   'P 1'
#
loop_
_entity.id
_entity.type
_entity.pdbx_description
1 polymer ?
#
loop_
_entity_poly.entity_id
_entity_poly.type
_entity_poly.pdbx_seq_one_letter_code
_entity_poly.pdbx_strand_id
1 'polypeptide(L)'
;TSNPLGKATDEALAALKAGKAPAELETKGWITQQWLDFIRNLPEMDNGQMKALDDAFNFSKSGNSEILFAWVMRAIPADYQAAYPAMEHFLTHMGRRKFLKPIYQELMKHERTQALAKSIYAKARDGYHPISVTSLDPVLDFKP
;
A
#
# COMPACT_ATOMS: atom_id res chain seq x y z
N THR A 1 -3.90 -18.13 -23.93
CA THR A 1 -4.54 -16.84 -24.28
C THR A 1 -3.88 -15.75 -23.46
N SER A 2 -3.00 -14.95 -24.05
CA SER A 2 -2.33 -13.88 -23.29
C SER A 2 -3.36 -12.83 -22.88
N ASN A 3 -3.54 -12.66 -21.58
CA ASN A 3 -4.34 -11.58 -21.02
C ASN A 3 -3.71 -10.24 -21.45
N PRO A 4 -4.36 -9.42 -22.28
CA PRO A 4 -3.77 -8.17 -22.76
C PRO A 4 -3.46 -7.18 -21.62
N LEU A 5 -4.12 -7.35 -20.46
CA LEU A 5 -3.79 -6.58 -19.26
C LEU A 5 -2.38 -6.87 -18.77
N GLY A 6 -1.97 -8.15 -18.76
CA GLY A 6 -0.66 -8.58 -18.23
C GLY A 6 0.51 -8.14 -19.11
N LYS A 7 0.33 -8.13 -20.44
CA LYS A 7 1.42 -7.74 -21.37
C LYS A 7 1.92 -6.31 -21.13
N ALA A 8 0.99 -5.36 -20.93
CA ALA A 8 1.35 -3.96 -20.72
C ALA A 8 2.05 -3.73 -19.36
N THR A 9 1.59 -4.40 -18.31
CA THR A 9 2.21 -4.31 -16.98
C THR A 9 3.57 -5.02 -16.96
N ASP A 10 3.70 -6.17 -17.60
CA ASP A 10 4.97 -6.89 -17.74
C ASP A 10 6.02 -6.04 -18.45
N GLU A 11 5.65 -5.35 -19.54
CA GLU A 11 6.54 -4.45 -20.27
C GLU A 11 6.99 -3.26 -19.41
N ALA A 12 6.07 -2.64 -18.65
CA ALA A 12 6.42 -1.55 -17.75
C ALA A 12 7.34 -2.01 -16.60
N LEU A 13 7.08 -3.19 -16.03
CA LEU A 13 7.94 -3.78 -14.99
C LEU A 13 9.32 -4.14 -15.52
N ALA A 14 9.41 -4.68 -16.74
CA ALA A 14 10.68 -4.98 -17.38
C ALA A 14 11.47 -3.69 -17.67
N ALA A 15 10.81 -2.64 -18.17
CA ALA A 15 11.45 -1.35 -18.41
C ALA A 15 11.95 -0.70 -17.11
N LEU A 16 11.16 -0.74 -16.04
CA LEU A 16 11.57 -0.24 -14.73
C LEU A 16 12.80 -1.00 -14.20
N LYS A 17 12.81 -2.34 -14.33
CA LYS A 17 13.96 -3.18 -13.95
C LYS A 17 15.20 -2.90 -14.79
N ALA A 18 15.03 -2.50 -16.04
CA ALA A 18 16.12 -2.06 -16.92
C ALA A 18 16.62 -0.64 -16.63
N GLY A 19 16.07 0.05 -15.62
CA GLY A 19 16.50 1.38 -15.18
C GLY A 19 15.75 2.54 -15.85
N LYS A 20 14.68 2.27 -16.62
CA LYS A 20 13.83 3.35 -17.17
C LYS A 20 13.16 4.12 -16.03
N ALA A 21 13.13 5.44 -16.12
CA ALA A 21 12.51 6.24 -15.06
C ALA A 21 10.98 6.00 -15.03
N PRO A 22 10.35 6.00 -13.84
CA PRO A 22 8.89 5.84 -13.72
C PRO A 22 8.07 6.76 -14.63
N ALA A 23 8.47 8.02 -14.75
CA ALA A 23 7.78 9.02 -15.59
C ALA A 23 7.83 8.71 -17.10
N GLU A 24 8.73 7.84 -17.53
CA GLU A 24 8.89 7.43 -18.92
C GLU A 24 8.18 6.10 -19.24
N LEU A 25 7.52 5.47 -18.26
CA LEU A 25 6.78 4.22 -18.49
C LEU A 25 5.50 4.49 -19.29
N GLU A 26 5.22 3.62 -20.26
CA GLU A 26 4.02 3.70 -21.11
C GLU A 26 2.76 3.27 -20.33
N THR A 27 2.27 4.17 -19.48
CA THR A 27 1.14 3.95 -18.56
C THR A 27 -0.12 4.70 -18.97
N LYS A 28 -0.08 5.40 -20.11
CA LYS A 28 -1.20 6.19 -20.61
C LYS A 28 -2.41 5.30 -20.88
N GLY A 29 -3.56 5.67 -20.32
CA GLY A 29 -4.82 4.94 -20.48
C GLY A 29 -4.95 3.69 -19.61
N TRP A 30 -4.03 3.47 -18.67
CA TRP A 30 -4.12 2.34 -17.75
C TRP A 30 -5.39 2.39 -16.89
N ILE A 31 -6.06 1.26 -16.79
CA ILE A 31 -7.19 1.06 -15.89
C ILE A 31 -6.70 0.63 -14.49
N THR A 32 -7.59 0.68 -13.50
CA THR A 32 -7.26 0.31 -12.10
C THR A 32 -6.61 -1.06 -11.99
N GLN A 33 -7.09 -2.06 -12.74
CA GLN A 33 -6.57 -3.42 -12.69
C GLN A 33 -5.11 -3.49 -13.13
N GLN A 34 -4.69 -2.69 -14.11
CA GLN A 34 -3.30 -2.61 -14.55
C GLN A 34 -2.43 -1.93 -13.50
N TRP A 35 -2.90 -0.84 -12.88
CA TRP A 35 -2.19 -0.23 -11.76
C TRP A 35 -2.01 -1.18 -10.58
N LEU A 36 -3.05 -1.93 -10.23
CA LEU A 36 -2.97 -2.93 -9.16
C LEU A 36 -1.99 -4.04 -9.48
N ASP A 37 -2.04 -4.57 -10.71
CA ASP A 37 -1.13 -5.61 -11.17
C ASP A 37 0.32 -5.11 -11.17
N PHE A 38 0.58 -3.90 -11.66
CA PHE A 38 1.88 -3.26 -11.61
C PHE A 38 2.41 -3.12 -10.17
N ILE A 39 1.65 -2.48 -9.28
CA ILE A 39 2.07 -2.21 -7.90
C ILE A 39 2.36 -3.53 -7.14
N ARG A 40 1.51 -4.55 -7.33
CA ARG A 40 1.65 -5.84 -6.64
C ARG A 40 2.85 -6.64 -7.12
N ASN A 41 3.28 -6.44 -8.36
CA ASN A 41 4.40 -7.13 -8.97
C ASN A 41 5.70 -6.30 -9.01
N LEU A 42 5.74 -5.14 -8.35
CA LEU A 42 6.98 -4.40 -8.14
C LEU A 42 7.99 -5.29 -7.39
N PRO A 43 9.29 -5.25 -7.76
CA PRO A 43 10.33 -5.89 -6.98
C PRO A 43 10.44 -5.24 -5.59
N GLU A 44 11.30 -5.77 -4.72
CA GLU A 44 11.67 -5.02 -3.51
C GLU A 44 12.27 -3.66 -3.93
N MET A 45 11.80 -2.61 -3.27
CA MET A 45 12.14 -1.23 -3.60
C MET A 45 12.75 -0.56 -2.38
N ASP A 46 13.74 0.29 -2.61
CA ASP A 46 14.22 1.23 -1.60
C ASP A 46 13.34 2.49 -1.54
N ASN A 47 13.62 3.35 -0.57
CA ASN A 47 12.87 4.61 -0.37
C ASN A 47 12.96 5.54 -1.60
N GLY A 48 14.11 5.62 -2.27
CA GLY A 48 14.31 6.48 -3.44
C GLY A 48 13.50 6.01 -4.66
N GLN A 49 13.48 4.70 -4.89
CA GLN A 49 12.67 4.07 -5.95
C GLN A 49 11.17 4.23 -5.68
N MET A 50 10.75 4.07 -4.42
CA MET A 50 9.36 4.33 -4.01
C MET A 50 8.98 5.80 -4.25
N LYS A 51 9.87 6.74 -3.90
CA LYS A 51 9.66 8.16 -4.15
C LYS A 51 9.50 8.46 -5.64
N ALA A 52 10.35 7.91 -6.50
CA ALA A 52 10.29 8.14 -7.95
C ALA A 52 8.95 7.66 -8.55
N LEU A 53 8.44 6.52 -8.08
CA LEU A 53 7.11 6.02 -8.47
C LEU A 53 5.98 6.94 -7.98
N ASP A 54 6.07 7.40 -6.73
CA ASP A 54 5.05 8.26 -6.14
C ASP A 54 5.03 9.66 -6.77
N ASP A 55 6.20 10.21 -7.11
CA ASP A 55 6.32 11.46 -7.85
C ASP A 55 5.68 11.36 -9.25
N ALA A 56 5.86 10.21 -9.92
CA ALA A 56 5.35 9.98 -11.27
C ALA A 56 3.84 9.68 -11.31
N PHE A 57 3.33 8.92 -10.34
CA PHE A 57 1.98 8.34 -10.40
C PHE A 57 1.07 8.75 -9.24
N ASN A 58 1.61 9.44 -8.23
CA ASN A 58 0.88 10.03 -7.11
C ASN A 58 0.05 9.00 -6.31
N PHE A 59 0.58 7.80 -6.13
CA PHE A 59 -0.12 6.68 -5.48
C PHE A 59 -0.50 6.98 -4.03
N SER A 60 0.34 7.69 -3.28
CA SER A 60 0.07 8.11 -1.90
C SER A 60 -1.13 9.05 -1.79
N LYS A 61 -1.52 9.73 -2.89
CA LYS A 61 -2.70 10.61 -2.93
C LYS A 61 -3.85 10.02 -3.74
N SER A 62 -3.79 8.73 -4.06
CA SER A 62 -4.84 8.07 -4.83
C SER A 62 -6.17 8.07 -4.08
N GLY A 63 -7.23 8.59 -4.72
CA GLY A 63 -8.59 8.47 -4.22
C GLY A 63 -9.18 7.06 -4.36
N ASN A 64 -8.50 6.16 -5.05
CA ASN A 64 -8.91 4.77 -5.19
C ASN A 64 -8.32 3.93 -4.05
N SER A 65 -9.19 3.46 -3.14
CA SER A 65 -8.80 2.67 -1.96
C SER A 65 -8.02 1.40 -2.30
N GLU A 66 -8.27 0.74 -3.44
CA GLU A 66 -7.53 -0.46 -3.84
C GLU A 66 -6.08 -0.12 -4.22
N ILE A 67 -5.88 1.00 -4.94
CA ILE A 67 -4.56 1.47 -5.34
C ILE A 67 -3.78 1.94 -4.11
N LEU A 68 -4.39 2.77 -3.26
CA LEU A 68 -3.76 3.24 -2.04
C LEU A 68 -3.39 2.07 -1.12
N PHE A 69 -4.29 1.09 -0.97
CA PHE A 69 -3.99 -0.14 -0.23
C PHE A 69 -2.79 -0.89 -0.80
N ALA A 70 -2.79 -1.16 -2.12
CA ALA A 70 -1.69 -1.86 -2.77
C ALA A 70 -0.36 -1.11 -2.60
N TRP A 71 -0.39 0.22 -2.70
CA TRP A 71 0.77 1.08 -2.55
C TRP A 71 1.33 1.08 -1.13
N VAL A 72 0.48 1.24 -0.12
CA VAL A 72 0.88 1.19 1.30
C VAL A 72 1.53 -0.15 1.66
N MET A 73 1.01 -1.26 1.12
CA MET A 73 1.60 -2.59 1.31
C MET A 73 3.02 -2.71 0.72
N ARG A 74 3.41 -1.86 -0.24
CA ARG A 74 4.80 -1.75 -0.72
C ARG A 74 5.61 -0.74 0.09
N ALA A 75 4.98 0.34 0.56
CA ALA A 75 5.65 1.43 1.28
C ALA A 75 6.16 1.02 2.67
N ILE A 76 5.44 0.15 3.38
CA ILE A 76 5.82 -0.31 4.72
C ILE A 76 7.19 -1.03 4.73
N PRO A 77 7.41 -2.11 3.94
CA PRO A 77 8.69 -2.80 3.95
C PRO A 77 9.84 -1.93 3.43
N ALA A 78 9.57 -1.02 2.48
CA ALA A 78 10.54 -0.07 1.93
C ALA A 78 10.87 1.13 2.84
N ASP A 79 10.22 1.24 4.01
CA ASP A 79 10.31 2.38 4.92
C ASP A 79 10.01 3.74 4.23
N TYR A 80 9.07 3.73 3.29
CA TYR A 80 8.66 4.92 2.56
C TYR A 80 7.65 5.75 3.38
N GLN A 81 8.17 6.51 4.34
CA GLN A 81 7.38 7.27 5.31
C GLN A 81 6.48 8.34 4.70
N ALA A 82 6.78 8.84 3.50
CA ALA A 82 5.93 9.83 2.82
C ALA A 82 4.52 9.30 2.50
N ALA A 83 4.33 7.97 2.44
CA ALA A 83 3.01 7.35 2.32
C ALA A 83 2.26 7.20 3.66
N TYR A 84 2.93 7.38 4.81
CA TYR A 84 2.35 7.08 6.12
C TYR A 84 1.21 8.02 6.53
N PRO A 85 1.23 9.33 6.23
CA PRO A 85 0.08 10.20 6.50
C PRO A 85 -1.19 9.72 5.76
N ALA A 86 -1.05 9.28 4.51
CA ALA A 86 -2.16 8.74 3.73
C ALA A 86 -2.64 7.39 4.30
N MET A 87 -1.71 6.54 4.73
CA MET A 87 -2.02 5.29 5.43
C MET A 87 -2.78 5.54 6.75
N GLU A 88 -2.31 6.45 7.61
CA GLU A 88 -2.97 6.77 8.88
C GLU A 88 -4.38 7.33 8.65
N HIS A 89 -4.54 8.26 7.71
CA HIS A 89 -5.85 8.77 7.32
C HIS A 89 -6.76 7.63 6.83
N PHE A 90 -6.24 6.75 5.97
CA PHE A 90 -6.97 5.60 5.48
C PHE A 90 -7.40 4.65 6.60
N LEU A 91 -6.49 4.30 7.53
CA LEU A 91 -6.79 3.43 8.67
C LEU A 91 -7.78 4.06 9.66
N THR A 92 -7.76 5.38 9.85
CA THR A 92 -8.64 6.07 10.81
C THR A 92 -10.05 6.30 10.26
N HIS A 93 -10.23 6.36 8.93
CA HIS A 93 -11.53 6.66 8.31
C HIS A 93 -12.18 5.45 7.61
N MET A 94 -11.43 4.38 7.29
CA MET A 94 -11.97 3.19 6.62
C MET A 94 -12.19 2.03 7.60
N GLY A 95 -13.44 1.61 7.82
CA GLY A 95 -13.76 0.46 8.69
C GLY A 95 -13.65 -0.93 8.05
N ARG A 96 -13.26 -1.04 6.77
CA ARG A 96 -13.33 -2.32 6.02
C ARG A 96 -12.16 -3.24 6.41
N ARG A 97 -12.48 -4.29 7.19
CA ARG A 97 -11.55 -5.33 7.64
C ARG A 97 -10.59 -5.86 6.58
N LYS A 98 -11.04 -5.98 5.31
CA LYS A 98 -10.23 -6.49 4.19
C LYS A 98 -8.96 -5.66 3.93
N PHE A 99 -8.95 -4.38 4.29
CA PHE A 99 -7.78 -3.53 4.18
C PHE A 99 -7.06 -3.37 5.52
N LEU A 100 -7.82 -3.19 6.61
CA LEU A 100 -7.27 -2.94 7.95
C LEU A 100 -6.34 -4.06 8.39
N LYS A 101 -6.81 -5.32 8.32
CA LYS A 101 -6.06 -6.46 8.85
C LYS A 101 -4.72 -6.65 8.14
N PRO A 102 -4.63 -6.69 6.79
CA PRO A 102 -3.34 -6.81 6.13
C PRO A 102 -2.39 -5.65 6.43
N ILE A 103 -2.86 -4.40 6.48
CA ILE A 103 -1.99 -3.24 6.78
C ILE A 103 -1.41 -3.35 8.19
N TYR A 104 -2.25 -3.59 9.21
CA TYR A 104 -1.75 -3.75 10.58
C TYR A 104 -0.81 -4.94 10.72
N GLN A 105 -1.11 -6.07 10.06
CA GLN A 105 -0.20 -7.21 10.04
C GLN A 105 1.16 -6.85 9.44
N GLU A 106 1.17 -6.10 8.33
CA GLU A 106 2.41 -5.66 7.69
C GLU A 106 3.21 -4.72 8.59
N LEU A 107 2.56 -3.72 9.20
CA LEU A 107 3.22 -2.81 10.15
C LEU A 107 3.80 -3.55 11.36
N MET A 108 3.14 -4.62 11.82
CA MET A 108 3.63 -5.38 12.98
C MET A 108 4.84 -6.27 12.68
N LYS A 109 5.11 -6.59 11.40
CA LYS A 109 6.30 -7.39 11.01
C LYS A 109 7.61 -6.64 11.21
N HIS A 110 7.60 -5.31 11.23
CA HIS A 110 8.80 -4.50 11.36
C HIS A 110 8.79 -3.76 12.70
N GLU A 111 9.82 -3.98 13.53
CA GLU A 111 9.94 -3.38 14.87
C GLU A 111 9.77 -1.85 14.82
N ARG A 112 10.34 -1.20 13.79
CA ARG A 112 10.27 0.24 13.56
C ARG A 112 8.84 0.80 13.39
N THR A 113 7.88 -0.01 12.93
CA THR A 113 6.49 0.41 12.68
C THR A 113 5.49 -0.08 13.72
N GLN A 114 5.89 -0.94 14.66
CA GLN A 114 4.96 -1.49 15.66
C GLN A 114 4.35 -0.42 16.57
N ALA A 115 5.15 0.54 17.03
CA ALA A 115 4.66 1.64 17.86
C ALA A 115 3.66 2.52 17.11
N LEU A 116 3.93 2.79 15.83
CA LEU A 116 3.01 3.51 14.94
C LEU A 116 1.70 2.74 14.77
N ALA A 117 1.77 1.44 14.48
CA ALA A 117 0.59 0.59 14.30
C ALA A 117 -0.33 0.63 15.52
N LYS A 118 0.23 0.44 16.72
CA LYS A 118 -0.51 0.48 17.99
C LYS A 118 -1.12 1.86 18.25
N SER A 119 -0.38 2.92 17.97
CA SER A 119 -0.87 4.30 18.12
C SER A 119 -2.05 4.60 17.20
N ILE A 120 -1.95 4.26 15.90
CA ILE A 120 -3.04 4.46 14.95
C ILE A 120 -4.26 3.64 15.35
N TYR A 121 -4.05 2.38 15.75
CA TYR A 121 -5.15 1.52 16.17
C TYR A 121 -5.87 2.06 17.39
N ALA A 122 -5.15 2.49 18.43
CA ALA A 122 -5.78 3.08 19.61
C ALA A 122 -6.68 4.28 19.27
N LYS A 123 -6.30 5.10 18.29
CA LYS A 123 -7.12 6.22 17.80
C LYS A 123 -8.34 5.77 17.00
N ALA A 124 -8.19 4.73 16.16
CA ALA A 124 -9.20 4.32 15.18
C ALA A 124 -10.18 3.25 15.71
N ARG A 125 -9.78 2.49 16.73
CA ARG A 125 -10.42 1.25 17.19
C ARG A 125 -11.90 1.44 17.50
N ASP A 126 -12.26 2.51 18.20
CA ASP A 126 -13.65 2.74 18.62
C ASP A 126 -14.59 3.05 17.43
N GLY A 127 -14.04 3.49 16.30
CA GLY A 127 -14.77 3.69 15.05
C GLY A 127 -14.90 2.42 14.20
N TYR A 128 -14.22 1.32 14.56
CA TYR A 128 -14.27 0.09 13.79
C TYR A 128 -15.50 -0.77 14.12
N HIS A 129 -16.00 -1.47 13.10
CA HIS A 129 -17.00 -2.50 13.30
C HIS A 129 -16.49 -3.57 14.29
N PRO A 130 -17.32 -4.10 15.21
CA PRO A 130 -16.89 -5.09 16.21
C PRO A 130 -16.12 -6.30 15.61
N ILE A 131 -16.56 -6.82 14.46
CA ILE A 131 -15.86 -7.91 13.75
C ILE A 131 -14.41 -7.55 13.37
N SER A 132 -14.16 -6.30 12.98
CA SER A 132 -12.80 -5.80 12.71
C SER A 132 -11.99 -5.76 14.00
N VAL A 133 -12.55 -5.21 15.08
CA VAL A 133 -11.90 -5.15 16.42
C VAL A 133 -11.51 -6.53 16.91
N THR A 134 -12.44 -7.50 16.93
CA THR A 134 -12.16 -8.89 17.32
C THR A 134 -11.03 -9.54 16.52
N SER A 135 -10.85 -9.12 15.26
CA SER A 135 -9.78 -9.64 14.40
C SER A 135 -8.45 -8.91 14.53
N LEU A 136 -8.45 -7.68 15.07
CA LEU A 136 -7.29 -6.79 15.14
C LEU A 136 -6.70 -6.72 16.54
N ASP A 137 -7.51 -6.84 17.60
CA ASP A 137 -7.02 -6.89 18.98
C ASP A 137 -5.89 -7.93 19.16
N PRO A 138 -6.00 -9.18 18.65
CA PRO A 138 -4.92 -10.15 18.74
C PRO A 138 -3.70 -9.82 17.86
N VAL A 139 -3.89 -9.13 16.74
CA VAL A 139 -2.77 -8.74 15.83
C VAL A 139 -1.88 -7.70 16.51
N LEU A 140 -2.47 -6.83 17.32
CA LEU A 140 -1.78 -5.71 17.95
C LEU A 140 -1.46 -5.92 19.42
N ASP A 141 -1.80 -7.10 19.97
CA ASP A 141 -1.76 -7.39 21.41
C ASP A 141 -2.44 -6.26 22.21
N PHE A 142 -3.59 -5.81 21.70
CA PHE A 142 -4.33 -4.70 22.31
C PHE A 142 -5.09 -5.23 23.53
N LYS A 143 -4.82 -4.63 24.68
CA LYS A 143 -5.54 -4.88 25.94
C LYS A 143 -6.35 -3.63 26.27
N PRO A 144 -7.68 -3.75 26.41
CA PRO A 144 -8.55 -2.62 26.75
C PRO A 144 -8.26 -2.06 28.14
#